data_AF-B4DTR7-F1
#
_entry.id   AF-B4DTR7-F1
#
_cell.length_a   1.000
_cell.length_b   1.000
_cell.length_c   1.000
_cell.angle_alpha   90.00
_cell.angle_beta   90.00
_cell.angle_gamma   90.00
#
_symmetry.space_group_name_H-M   'P 1'
#
loop_
_entity.id
_entity.type
_entity.pdbx_description
1 polymer ?
#
loop_
_entity_poly.entity_id
_entity_poly.type
_entity_poly.pdbx_seq_one_letter_code
_entity_poly.pdbx_strand_id
1 'polypeptide(L)'
;MDGGYLDQPDNCPERVTDLMRMCWQFNPKMRPTFLEIVNLLKDDLHPSFPEVSFFHSEENKAPESEELEMEFEDMENVPLDRSSHCQREEAGGRDGGSSLGFKRSYEEHIPYTHMNGGKKNGRILTLPRSNPS
;
A
#
# COMPACT_ATOMS: atom_id res chain seq x y z
N MET A 1 30.58 5.86 -7.52
CA MET A 1 29.72 6.64 -8.42
C MET A 1 29.07 7.70 -7.56
N ASP A 2 29.56 8.93 -7.62
CA ASP A 2 28.96 10.08 -6.96
C ASP A 2 27.64 10.36 -7.67
N GLY A 3 26.52 10.16 -6.97
CA GLY A 3 25.19 10.36 -7.53
C GLY A 3 24.98 11.82 -7.93
N GLY A 4 25.31 12.15 -9.19
CA GLY A 4 25.06 13.46 -9.77
C GLY A 4 23.57 13.77 -9.87
N TYR A 5 23.25 15.05 -10.01
CA TYR A 5 21.89 15.56 -10.16
C TYR A 5 21.69 16.15 -11.56
N LEU A 6 20.44 16.35 -11.94
CA LEU A 6 20.11 17.03 -13.19
C LEU A 6 20.48 18.51 -13.08
N ASP A 7 20.89 19.10 -14.21
CA ASP A 7 21.10 20.54 -14.31
C ASP A 7 19.77 21.30 -14.16
N GLN A 8 19.86 22.52 -13.65
CA GLN A 8 18.71 23.41 -13.49
C GLN A 8 18.16 23.81 -14.87
N PRO A 9 16.84 23.68 -15.12
CA PRO A 9 16.23 24.16 -16.36
C PRO A 9 16.31 25.68 -16.50
N ASP A 10 16.34 26.17 -17.73
CA ASP A 10 16.28 27.61 -18.01
C ASP A 10 15.04 28.25 -17.37
N ASN A 11 15.23 29.44 -16.79
CA ASN A 11 14.18 30.22 -16.13
C ASN A 11 13.44 29.49 -14.98
N CYS A 12 14.05 28.46 -14.38
CA CYS A 12 13.45 27.77 -13.24
C CYS A 12 13.54 28.62 -11.96
N PRO A 13 12.42 28.84 -11.23
CA PRO A 13 12.44 29.54 -9.95
C PRO A 13 13.36 28.86 -8.92
N GLU A 14 14.07 29.67 -8.13
CA GLU A 14 15.01 29.18 -7.11
C GLU A 14 14.35 28.19 -6.15
N ARG A 15 13.17 28.53 -5.64
CA ARG A 15 12.42 27.67 -4.71
C ARG A 15 12.06 26.29 -5.28
N VAL A 16 11.79 26.20 -6.59
CA VAL A 16 11.53 24.92 -7.25
C VAL A 16 12.84 24.14 -7.41
N THR A 17 13.93 24.84 -7.70
CA THR A 17 15.28 24.26 -7.79
C THR A 17 15.72 23.68 -6.45
N ASP A 18 15.49 24.39 -5.36
CA ASP A 18 15.83 23.91 -4.02
C ASP A 18 14.99 22.69 -3.62
N LEU A 19 13.69 22.70 -3.93
CA LEU A 19 12.84 21.53 -3.73
C LEU A 19 13.34 20.32 -4.54
N MET A 20 13.75 20.51 -5.80
CA MET A 20 14.35 19.43 -6.60
C MET A 20 15.62 18.88 -5.94
N ARG A 21 16.51 19.75 -5.45
CA ARG A 21 17.75 19.36 -4.74
C ARG A 21 17.47 18.59 -3.45
N MET A 22 16.41 18.94 -2.72
CA MET A 22 15.96 18.20 -1.55
C MET A 22 15.44 16.80 -1.95
N CYS A 23 14.67 16.70 -3.02
CA CYS A 23 14.14 15.43 -3.53
C CYS A 23 15.24 14.51 -4.09
N TRP A 24 16.31 15.09 -4.65
CA TRP A 24 17.38 14.32 -5.26
C TRP A 24 18.43 13.81 -4.28
N GLN A 25 18.37 14.15 -2.99
CA GLN A 25 19.38 13.71 -2.02
C GLN A 25 19.76 12.22 -2.17
N PHE A 26 21.06 11.95 -2.29
CA PHE A 26 21.56 10.59 -2.47
C PHE A 26 21.10 9.66 -1.34
N ASN A 27 21.21 10.13 -0.10
CA ASN A 27 20.69 9.42 1.07
C ASN A 27 19.15 9.53 1.09
N PRO A 28 18.40 8.41 0.98
CA PRO A 28 16.94 8.43 0.99
C PRO A 28 16.35 9.06 2.26
N LYS A 29 17.05 8.95 3.40
CA LYS A 29 16.62 9.52 4.68
C LYS A 29 16.71 11.04 4.73
N MET A 30 17.41 11.67 3.79
CA MET A 30 17.55 13.13 3.70
C MET A 30 16.51 13.75 2.74
N ARG A 31 15.72 12.92 2.05
CA ARG A 31 14.67 13.42 1.16
C ARG A 31 13.43 13.76 1.99
N PRO A 32 12.72 14.86 1.67
CA PRO A 32 11.47 15.17 2.32
C PRO A 32 10.39 14.15 1.95
N THR A 33 9.49 13.88 2.89
CA THR A 33 8.23 13.19 2.65
C THR A 33 7.29 14.07 1.83
N PHE A 34 6.29 13.47 1.19
CA PHE A 34 5.28 14.24 0.46
C PHE A 34 4.52 15.23 1.36
N LEU A 35 4.32 14.90 2.65
CA LEU A 35 3.67 15.81 3.60
C LEU A 35 4.53 17.03 3.90
N GLU A 36 5.85 16.86 4.03
CA GLU A 36 6.78 17.99 4.18
C GLU A 36 6.82 18.84 2.91
N ILE A 37 6.81 18.22 1.72
CA ILE A 37 6.74 18.94 0.44
C ILE A 37 5.46 19.79 0.36
N VAL A 38 4.30 19.23 0.69
CA VAL A 38 3.05 19.99 0.68
C VAL A 38 3.10 21.13 1.70
N ASN A 39 3.65 20.91 2.89
CA ASN A 39 3.84 21.97 3.89
C ASN A 39 4.70 23.12 3.38
N LEU A 40 5.73 22.85 2.58
CA LEU A 40 6.58 23.88 1.99
C LEU A 40 5.87 24.67 0.89
N LEU A 41 4.84 24.12 0.26
CA LEU A 41 4.17 24.69 -0.90
C LEU A 41 2.79 25.29 -0.61
N LYS A 42 2.16 24.92 0.51
CA LYS A 42 0.75 25.18 0.80
C LYS A 42 0.31 26.63 0.66
N ASP A 43 1.19 27.59 0.95
CA ASP A 43 0.87 29.02 0.91
C ASP A 43 0.73 29.58 -0.52
N ASP A 44 1.20 28.84 -1.53
CA ASP A 44 1.12 29.20 -2.96
C ASP A 44 0.12 28.33 -3.71
N LEU A 45 -0.53 27.39 -3.01
CA LEU A 45 -1.57 26.55 -3.59
C LEU A 45 -2.88 27.33 -3.71
N HIS A 46 -3.74 26.87 -4.61
CA HIS A 46 -5.06 27.47 -4.80
C HIS A 46 -5.88 27.41 -3.49
N PRO A 47 -6.69 28.44 -3.15
CA PRO A 47 -7.46 28.46 -1.91
C PRO A 47 -8.42 27.29 -1.69
N SER A 48 -8.81 26.59 -2.75
CA SER A 48 -9.64 25.37 -2.67
C SER A 48 -8.86 24.11 -2.29
N PHE A 49 -7.53 24.16 -2.23
CA PHE A 49 -6.69 22.99 -1.93
C PHE A 49 -7.06 22.31 -0.59
N PRO A 50 -7.37 23.04 0.50
CA PRO A 50 -7.82 22.42 1.74
C PRO A 50 -9.10 21.59 1.60
N GLU A 51 -9.96 21.91 0.64
CA GLU A 51 -11.24 21.22 0.44
C GLU A 51 -11.11 19.90 -0.32
N VAL A 52 -10.04 19.74 -1.11
CA VAL A 52 -9.91 18.63 -2.09
C VAL A 52 -8.67 17.77 -1.90
N SER A 53 -7.77 18.14 -0.98
CA SER A 53 -6.49 17.46 -0.82
C SER A 53 -6.52 16.39 0.28
N PHE A 54 -5.87 15.27 0.01
CA PHE A 54 -5.57 14.25 1.03
C PHE A 54 -4.89 14.88 2.25
N PHE A 55 -3.97 15.83 2.05
CA PHE A 55 -3.21 16.49 3.11
C PHE A 55 -4.08 17.12 4.22
N HIS A 56 -5.27 17.63 3.88
CA HIS A 56 -6.21 18.22 4.84
C HIS A 56 -7.37 17.28 5.22
N SER A 57 -7.42 16.07 4.65
CA SER A 57 -8.43 15.07 4.95
C SER A 57 -8.17 14.38 6.29
N GLU A 58 -9.23 13.80 6.87
CA GLU A 58 -9.12 12.99 8.09
C GLU A 58 -8.26 11.73 7.89
N GLU A 59 -8.14 11.23 6.66
CA GLU A 59 -7.32 10.06 6.31
C GLU A 59 -5.81 10.32 6.48
N ASN A 60 -5.39 11.59 6.55
CA ASN A 60 -3.99 11.96 6.79
C ASN A 60 -3.63 11.98 8.29
N LYS A 61 -4.56 11.68 9.21
CA LYS A 61 -4.20 11.45 10.60
C LYS A 61 -3.37 10.16 10.71
N ALA A 62 -2.37 10.17 11.59
CA ALA A 62 -1.71 8.92 11.95
C ALA A 62 -2.78 7.95 12.48
N PRO A 63 -2.69 6.64 12.18
CA PRO A 63 -3.60 5.67 12.78
C PRO A 63 -3.54 5.86 14.30
N GLU A 64 -4.68 6.19 14.89
CA GLU A 64 -4.78 6.44 16.33
C GLU A 64 -4.28 5.18 17.04
N SER A 65 -3.26 5.32 17.87
CA SER A 65 -2.67 4.20 18.63
C SER A 65 -3.66 3.53 19.58
N GLU A 66 -4.81 4.15 19.80
CA GLU A 66 -5.87 3.72 20.72
C GLU A 66 -6.57 2.42 20.27
N GLU A 67 -6.64 2.12 18.96
CA GLU A 67 -7.21 0.84 18.49
C GLU A 67 -6.33 -0.37 18.85
N LEU A 68 -5.01 -0.19 18.97
CA LEU A 68 -4.11 -1.28 19.36
C LEU A 68 -4.16 -1.56 20.87
N GLU A 69 -4.32 -0.54 21.71
CA GLU A 69 -4.35 -0.70 23.17
C GLU A 69 -5.59 -1.46 23.66
N MET A 70 -6.74 -1.28 23.00
CA MET A 70 -7.98 -2.00 23.34
C MET A 70 -7.91 -3.51 23.06
N GLU A 71 -7.08 -3.96 22.10
CA GLU A 71 -6.97 -5.38 21.72
C GLU A 71 -6.10 -6.19 22.71
N PHE A 72 -5.21 -5.54 23.48
CA PHE A 72 -4.37 -6.23 24.48
C PHE A 72 -5.12 -6.55 25.77
N GLU A 73 -6.09 -5.74 26.20
CA GLU A 73 -6.80 -5.96 27.46
C GLU A 73 -7.84 -7.10 27.38
N ASP A 74 -8.43 -7.34 26.21
CA ASP A 74 -9.50 -8.35 26.04
C ASP A 74 -8.97 -9.79 25.98
N MET A 75 -7.70 -9.97 25.60
CA MET A 75 -7.08 -11.30 25.53
C MET A 75 -6.54 -11.79 26.89
N GLU A 76 -6.37 -10.92 27.87
CA GLU A 76 -5.86 -11.29 29.20
C GLU A 76 -6.96 -11.84 30.14
N ASN A 77 -8.24 -11.71 29.78
CA ASN A 77 -9.38 -12.11 30.64
C ASN A 77 -10.04 -13.45 30.29
N VAL A 78 -9.46 -14.25 29.39
CA VAL A 78 -10.04 -15.55 29.03
C VAL A 78 -9.91 -16.54 30.19
N PRO A 79 -11.02 -17.04 30.78
CA PRO A 79 -10.94 -18.03 31.84
C PRO A 79 -10.43 -19.36 31.26
N LEU A 80 -9.29 -19.86 31.73
CA LEU A 80 -8.83 -21.21 31.42
C LEU A 80 -9.68 -22.21 32.22
N ASP A 81 -10.77 -22.71 31.63
CA ASP A 81 -11.53 -23.79 32.25
C ASP A 81 -10.77 -25.13 32.13
N ARG A 82 -10.59 -25.76 33.27
CA ARG A 82 -9.90 -27.04 33.43
C ARG A 82 -10.93 -28.16 33.31
N SER A 83 -11.37 -28.51 32.11
CA SER A 83 -12.13 -29.76 31.94
C SER A 83 -11.14 -30.92 31.70
N SER A 84 -10.98 -31.71 32.77
CA SER A 84 -10.23 -32.97 32.77
C SER A 84 -11.19 -34.12 32.42
N HIS A 85 -10.71 -35.05 31.59
CA HIS A 85 -10.99 -36.49 31.67
C HIS A 85 -12.43 -37.00 31.38
N CYS A 86 -12.62 -37.59 30.19
CA CYS A 86 -13.48 -38.77 30.00
C CYS A 86 -12.72 -39.85 29.20
N GLN A 87 -12.43 -40.97 29.86
CA GLN A 87 -12.05 -42.23 29.21
C GLN A 87 -13.28 -42.84 28.52
N ARG A 88 -13.07 -43.54 27.38
CA ARG A 88 -13.39 -44.99 27.19
C ARG A 88 -13.97 -45.37 25.80
N GLU A 89 -13.28 -46.36 25.20
CA GLU A 89 -13.70 -47.47 24.29
C GLU A 89 -13.97 -47.27 22.77
N GLU A 90 -12.98 -47.73 21.98
CA GLU A 90 -13.01 -48.68 20.84
C GLU A 90 -14.33 -48.99 20.10
N ALA A 91 -14.35 -48.75 18.76
CA ALA A 91 -14.97 -49.62 17.74
C ALA A 91 -14.60 -49.14 16.31
N GLY A 92 -14.12 -50.07 15.46
CA GLY A 92 -13.58 -49.78 14.13
C GLY A 92 -14.57 -49.70 12.96
N GLY A 93 -14.02 -49.67 11.74
CA GLY A 93 -14.78 -49.87 10.49
C GLY A 93 -14.39 -48.90 9.37
N ARG A 94 -14.55 -49.35 8.12
CA ARG A 94 -13.96 -48.80 6.89
C ARG A 94 -14.92 -47.89 6.11
N ASP A 95 -14.32 -47.12 5.21
CA ASP A 95 -14.79 -46.71 3.86
C ASP A 95 -15.82 -45.57 3.69
N GLY A 96 -15.47 -44.64 2.79
CA GLY A 96 -16.40 -43.95 1.89
C GLY A 96 -16.87 -42.53 2.25
N GLY A 97 -16.55 -41.55 1.40
CA GLY A 97 -17.49 -40.46 1.07
C GLY A 97 -17.03 -39.01 1.24
N SER A 98 -16.70 -38.41 0.10
CA SER A 98 -16.45 -36.99 -0.23
C SER A 98 -17.33 -35.92 0.45
N SER A 99 -16.75 -34.77 0.85
CA SER A 99 -17.17 -33.45 0.33
C SER A 99 -16.20 -32.31 0.70
N LEU A 100 -15.92 -31.45 -0.29
CA LEU A 100 -15.51 -30.04 -0.19
C LEU A 100 -14.11 -29.72 0.37
N GLY A 101 -13.08 -30.17 -0.34
CA GLY A 101 -11.78 -29.50 -0.31
C GLY A 101 -11.87 -28.15 -1.02
N PHE A 102 -11.97 -27.05 -0.28
CA PHE A 102 -11.73 -25.70 -0.81
C PHE A 102 -10.21 -25.51 -0.98
N LYS A 103 -9.62 -26.25 -1.92
CA LYS A 103 -8.28 -25.93 -2.43
C LYS A 103 -8.39 -24.60 -3.16
N ARG A 104 -8.04 -23.51 -2.47
CA ARG A 104 -7.68 -22.26 -3.16
C ARG A 104 -6.54 -22.62 -4.11
N SER A 105 -6.87 -22.68 -5.39
CA SER A 105 -5.92 -22.84 -6.48
C SER A 105 -5.06 -21.58 -6.52
N TYR A 106 -3.92 -21.59 -5.83
CA TYR A 106 -2.93 -20.51 -5.88
C TYR A 106 -1.98 -20.66 -7.09
N GLU A 107 -2.37 -21.44 -8.10
CA GLU A 107 -1.54 -21.69 -9.28
C GLU A 107 -2.25 -21.25 -10.57
N GLU A 108 -2.83 -20.05 -10.55
CA GLU A 108 -3.08 -19.31 -11.78
C GLU A 108 -1.96 -18.27 -11.91
N HIS A 109 -0.87 -18.68 -12.54
CA HIS A 109 0.29 -17.84 -12.76
C HIS A 109 -0.09 -16.75 -13.78
N ILE A 110 -0.63 -15.63 -13.30
CA ILE A 110 -0.94 -14.47 -14.15
C ILE A 110 0.38 -13.99 -14.75
N PRO A 111 0.58 -14.03 -16.09
CA PRO A 111 1.82 -13.55 -16.68
C PRO A 111 1.91 -12.05 -16.49
N TYR A 112 2.96 -11.61 -15.81
CA TYR A 112 3.21 -10.19 -15.56
C TYR A 112 3.53 -9.48 -16.88
N THR A 113 2.65 -8.58 -17.31
CA THR A 113 2.86 -7.73 -18.49
C THR A 113 3.71 -6.51 -18.11
N HIS A 114 4.93 -6.42 -18.64
CA HIS A 114 5.83 -5.29 -18.42
C HIS A 114 5.31 -4.03 -19.14
N MET A 115 5.06 -2.95 -18.40
CA MET A 115 4.56 -1.67 -18.93
C MET A 115 5.61 -0.83 -19.66
N ASN A 116 6.87 -1.28 -19.71
CA ASN A 116 7.92 -0.59 -20.46
C ASN A 116 7.88 -1.03 -21.93
N GLY A 117 7.32 -0.15 -22.77
CA GLY A 117 6.94 -0.37 -24.17
C GLY A 117 8.03 -0.84 -25.14
N GLY A 118 8.52 -2.07 -24.97
CA GLY A 118 9.33 -2.79 -25.94
C GLY A 118 8.50 -3.81 -26.71
N LYS A 119 7.92 -3.40 -27.85
CA LYS A 119 7.22 -4.32 -28.75
C LYS A 119 8.22 -5.26 -29.44
N LYS A 120 8.06 -6.56 -29.23
CA LYS A 120 8.22 -7.55 -30.30
C LYS A 120 7.24 -8.70 -30.11
N ASN A 121 6.20 -8.66 -30.95
CA ASN A 121 5.38 -9.79 -31.37
C ASN A 121 4.43 -10.37 -30.32
N GLY A 122 3.22 -9.82 -30.25
CA GLY A 122 2.08 -10.40 -29.54
C GLY A 122 0.92 -9.40 -29.51
N ARG A 123 -0.29 -9.85 -29.85
CA ARG A 123 -1.51 -9.05 -30.07
C ARG A 123 -1.66 -7.85 -29.12
N ILE A 124 -1.83 -6.66 -29.70
CA ILE A 124 -2.25 -5.46 -28.97
C ILE A 124 -3.68 -5.70 -28.47
N LEU A 125 -3.87 -5.75 -27.16
CA LEU A 125 -5.19 -5.62 -26.57
C LEU A 125 -5.63 -4.17 -26.75
N THR A 126 -6.70 -3.94 -27.50
CA THR A 126 -7.25 -2.61 -27.74
C THR A 126 -7.80 -2.05 -26.44
N LEU A 127 -7.28 -0.91 -25.99
CA LEU A 127 -7.82 -0.16 -24.86
C LEU A 127 -9.25 0.33 -25.19
N PRO A 128 -10.21 0.20 -24.26
CA PRO A 128 -11.55 0.75 -24.45
C PRO A 128 -11.44 2.27 -24.55
N ARG A 129 -11.94 2.83 -25.66
CA ARG A 129 -12.00 4.28 -25.86
C ARG A 129 -13.22 4.82 -25.12
N SER A 130 -13.03 5.80 -24.26
CA SER A 130 -14.12 6.59 -23.70
C SER A 130 -14.77 7.43 -24.79
N ASN A 131 -16.10 7.36 -24.90
CA ASN A 131 -16.89 8.23 -25.77
C ASN A 131 -16.96 9.64 -25.16
N PRO A 132 -16.81 10.71 -25.94
CA PRO A 132 -17.09 12.06 -25.46
C PRO A 132 -18.61 12.26 -25.33
N SER A 133 -19.02 12.97 -24.27
CA SER A 133 -20.37 13.54 -24.11
C SER A 133 -20.56 14.78 -24.96
#